data_AF-A0A3R5UW52-F1
#
_entry.id   AF-A0A3R5UW52-F1
#
_cell.length_a   1.000
_cell.length_b   1.000
_cell.length_c   1.000
_cell.angle_alpha   90.00
_cell.angle_beta   90.00
_cell.angle_gamma   90.00
#
_symmetry.space_group_name_H-M   'P 1'
#
loop_
_entity.id
_entity.type
_entity.pdbx_description
1 polymer ?
#
loop_
_entity_poly.entity_id
_entity_poly.type
_entity_poly.pdbx_seq_one_letter_code
_entity_poly.pdbx_strand_id
1 'polypeptide(L)'
;MKKALFVAAAALSLISCKNEKKGWTDEDRREFMQSCTAVDPSEQTKERCECGLNVLEQKYSSYNEAQEATEKMTEDQLVELLSDCGLEH
;
A
#
# COMPACT_ATOMS: atom_id res chain seq x y z
N MET A 1 55.76 -27.76 20.11
CA MET A 1 54.43 -27.28 20.55
C MET A 1 53.93 -26.27 19.54
N LYS A 2 52.79 -26.54 18.88
CA LYS A 2 51.94 -25.57 18.16
C LYS A 2 50.73 -26.34 17.61
N LYS A 3 49.68 -26.48 18.43
CA LYS A 3 48.35 -26.89 17.96
C LYS A 3 47.67 -25.58 17.54
N ALA A 4 47.52 -25.36 16.24
CA ALA A 4 46.73 -24.25 15.74
C ALA A 4 45.26 -24.55 16.03
N LEU A 5 44.66 -23.73 16.89
CA LEU A 5 43.24 -23.76 17.19
C LEU A 5 42.50 -23.09 16.03
N PHE A 6 41.70 -23.88 15.32
CA PHE A 6 40.64 -23.41 14.45
C PHE A 6 39.56 -22.78 15.33
N VAL A 7 39.32 -21.48 15.20
CA VAL A 7 38.16 -20.82 15.81
C VAL A 7 37.28 -20.31 14.70
N ALA A 8 36.05 -20.83 14.74
CA ALA A 8 34.99 -20.71 13.77
C ALA A 8 34.66 -19.26 13.37
N ALA A 9 34.46 -19.08 12.07
CA ALA A 9 33.83 -17.91 11.50
C ALA A 9 32.36 -17.84 11.96
N ALA A 10 32.06 -16.94 12.90
CA ALA A 10 30.69 -16.51 13.14
C ALA A 10 30.40 -15.34 12.20
N ALA A 11 29.94 -15.66 10.98
CA ALA A 11 29.32 -14.69 10.10
C ALA A 11 28.01 -14.22 10.76
N LEU A 12 28.07 -13.11 11.49
CA LEU A 12 26.88 -12.34 11.89
C LEU A 12 26.37 -11.60 10.65
N SER A 13 25.81 -12.35 9.71
CA SER A 13 24.92 -11.79 8.71
C SER A 13 23.63 -11.42 9.44
N LEU A 14 23.59 -10.21 10.01
CA LEU A 14 22.33 -9.52 10.26
C LEU A 14 21.75 -9.19 8.88
N ILE A 15 21.14 -10.20 8.26
CA ILE A 15 20.11 -9.98 7.25
C ILE A 15 18.99 -9.34 8.06
N SER A 16 19.08 -8.02 8.20
CA SER A 16 17.96 -7.18 8.54
C SER A 16 16.94 -7.52 7.48
N CYS A 17 15.95 -8.34 7.84
CA CYS A 17 14.78 -8.57 7.03
C CYS A 17 14.14 -7.20 6.86
N LYS A 18 14.56 -6.50 5.82
CA LYS A 18 13.83 -5.42 5.20
C LYS A 18 12.57 -6.13 4.73
N ASN A 19 11.59 -6.23 5.63
CA ASN A 19 10.21 -6.54 5.31
C ASN A 19 9.76 -5.35 4.48
N GLU A 20 10.21 -5.31 3.23
CA GLU A 20 9.48 -4.66 2.16
C GLU A 20 8.18 -5.44 2.14
N LYS A 21 7.20 -4.99 2.93
CA LYS A 21 5.85 -5.52 2.89
C LYS A 21 5.42 -5.34 1.43
N LYS A 22 5.53 -6.41 0.66
CA LYS A 22 5.07 -6.45 -0.72
C LYS A 22 3.55 -6.44 -0.64
N GLY A 23 2.93 -5.42 -1.22
CA GLY A 23 1.49 -5.23 -1.10
C GLY A 23 1.12 -4.20 -0.04
N TRP A 24 -0.14 -3.82 -0.12
CA TRP A 24 -0.79 -2.93 0.83
C TRP A 24 -0.81 -3.56 2.23
N THR A 25 -0.59 -2.74 3.24
CA THR A 25 -0.70 -3.14 4.64
C THR A 25 -2.09 -2.86 5.22
N ASP A 26 -2.45 -3.47 6.34
CA ASP A 26 -3.71 -3.15 7.03
C ASP A 26 -3.76 -1.68 7.49
N GLU A 27 -2.58 -1.09 7.74
CA GLU A 27 -2.45 0.33 8.06
C GLU A 27 -2.73 1.20 6.84
N ASP A 28 -2.20 0.85 5.68
CA ASP A 28 -2.45 1.56 4.42
C ASP A 28 -3.94 1.58 4.06
N ARG A 29 -4.62 0.42 4.20
CA ARG A 29 -6.06 0.30 3.96
C ARG A 29 -6.86 1.18 4.91
N ARG A 30 -6.50 1.15 6.19
CA ARG A 30 -7.14 1.98 7.21
C ARG A 30 -6.93 3.47 6.92
N GLU A 31 -5.72 3.85 6.54
CA GLU A 31 -5.38 5.24 6.21
C GLU A 31 -6.18 5.72 4.99
N PHE A 32 -6.22 4.92 3.91
CA PHE A 32 -7.03 5.21 2.74
C PHE A 32 -8.50 5.39 3.11
N MET A 33 -9.08 4.44 3.86
CA MET A 33 -10.48 4.49 4.26
C MET A 33 -10.79 5.70 5.16
N GLN A 34 -9.89 6.04 6.08
CA GLN A 34 -10.03 7.22 6.94
C GLN A 34 -9.98 8.51 6.11
N SER A 35 -9.06 8.61 5.15
CA SER A 35 -8.92 9.76 4.27
C SER A 35 -10.15 9.91 3.36
N CYS A 36 -10.58 8.83 2.73
CA CYS A 36 -11.70 8.82 1.79
C CYS A 36 -13.05 9.15 2.46
N THR A 37 -13.25 8.73 3.71
CA THR A 37 -14.48 8.98 4.48
C THR A 37 -14.41 10.22 5.38
N ALA A 38 -13.30 10.97 5.36
CA ALA A 38 -13.08 12.11 6.26
C ALA A 38 -14.11 13.23 6.05
N VAL A 39 -14.59 13.40 4.82
CA VAL A 39 -15.55 14.46 4.46
C VAL A 39 -16.99 14.03 4.71
N ASP A 40 -17.32 12.77 4.40
CA ASP A 40 -18.63 12.18 4.64
C ASP A 40 -18.48 10.72 5.11
N PRO A 41 -18.80 10.40 6.38
CA PRO A 41 -18.71 9.06 6.90
C PRO A 41 -19.99 8.22 6.67
N SER A 42 -20.86 8.61 5.73
CA SER A 42 -22.06 7.84 5.38
C SER A 42 -21.71 6.43 4.87
N GLU A 43 -22.62 5.47 5.05
CA GLU A 43 -22.40 4.10 4.57
C GLU A 43 -22.23 4.05 3.05
N GLN A 44 -22.94 4.90 2.31
CA GLN A 44 -22.76 5.01 0.85
C GLN A 44 -21.34 5.46 0.48
N THR A 45 -20.80 6.46 1.19
CA THR A 45 -19.42 6.90 0.96
C THR A 45 -18.42 5.82 1.35
N LYS A 46 -18.66 5.09 2.43
CA LYS A 46 -17.83 3.92 2.81
C LYS A 46 -17.81 2.86 1.72
N GLU A 47 -18.95 2.43 1.20
CA GLU A 47 -19.05 1.43 0.12
C GLU A 47 -18.27 1.86 -1.13
N ARG A 48 -18.37 3.15 -1.50
CA ARG A 48 -17.62 3.73 -2.61
C ARG A 48 -16.11 3.74 -2.33
N CYS A 49 -15.70 4.12 -1.12
CA CYS A 49 -14.30 4.09 -0.70
C CYS A 49 -13.75 2.65 -0.70
N GLU A 50 -14.50 1.67 -0.22
CA GLU A 50 -14.10 0.25 -0.26
C GLU A 50 -13.93 -0.25 -1.69
N CYS A 51 -14.84 0.15 -2.60
CA CYS A 51 -14.68 -0.14 -4.02
C CYS A 51 -13.39 0.48 -4.57
N GLY A 52 -13.14 1.76 -4.29
CA GLY A 52 -11.95 2.45 -4.78
C GLY A 52 -10.65 1.83 -4.23
N LEU A 53 -10.65 1.44 -2.96
CA LEU A 53 -9.54 0.71 -2.35
C LEU A 53 -9.24 -0.59 -3.11
N ASN A 54 -10.26 -1.38 -3.41
CA ASN A 54 -10.09 -2.63 -4.15
C ASN A 54 -9.55 -2.40 -5.57
N VAL A 55 -10.04 -1.37 -6.28
CA VAL A 55 -9.51 -0.99 -7.61
C VAL A 55 -8.03 -0.62 -7.52
N LEU A 56 -7.65 0.19 -6.53
CA LEU A 56 -6.26 0.60 -6.34
C LEU A 56 -5.35 -0.57 -5.94
N GLU A 57 -5.82 -1.48 -5.09
CA GLU A 57 -5.07 -2.70 -4.71
C GLU A 57 -4.85 -3.67 -5.87
N GLN A 58 -5.80 -3.74 -6.81
CA GLN A 58 -5.65 -4.57 -8.01
C GLN A 58 -4.68 -3.94 -9.02
N LYS A 59 -4.61 -2.60 -9.07
CA LYS A 59 -3.82 -1.87 -10.06
C LYS A 59 -2.40 -1.55 -9.60
N TYR A 60 -2.20 -1.35 -8.30
CA TYR A 60 -0.93 -0.89 -7.73
C TYR A 60 -0.41 -1.83 -6.66
N SER A 61 0.90 -2.09 -6.71
CA SER A 61 1.56 -3.08 -5.87
C SER A 61 1.77 -2.61 -4.43
N SER A 62 1.64 -1.30 -4.19
CA SER A 62 1.79 -0.68 -2.88
C SER A 62 0.96 0.60 -2.77
N TYR A 63 0.66 1.00 -1.54
CA TYR A 63 -0.05 2.25 -1.26
C TYR A 63 0.70 3.48 -1.78
N ASN A 64 2.02 3.54 -1.61
CA ASN A 64 2.83 4.66 -2.09
C ASN A 64 2.78 4.77 -3.63
N GLU A 65 2.81 3.64 -4.34
CA GLU A 65 2.64 3.64 -5.80
C GLU A 65 1.26 4.15 -6.22
N ALA A 66 0.20 3.76 -5.51
CA ALA A 66 -1.15 4.27 -5.75
C ALA A 66 -1.25 5.78 -5.49
N GLN A 67 -0.72 6.27 -4.37
CA GLN A 67 -0.69 7.70 -4.06
C GLN A 67 0.04 8.49 -5.15
N GLU A 68 1.28 8.10 -5.47
CA GLU A 68 2.07 8.78 -6.50
C GLU A 68 1.38 8.76 -7.88
N ALA A 69 0.64 7.69 -8.20
CA ALA A 69 -0.12 7.62 -9.44
C ALA A 69 -1.32 8.56 -9.41
N THR A 70 -2.11 8.55 -8.33
CA THR A 70 -3.29 9.41 -8.18
C THR A 70 -2.94 10.89 -8.12
N GLU A 71 -1.81 11.27 -7.52
CA GLU A 71 -1.33 12.67 -7.51
C GLU A 71 -0.97 13.21 -8.90
N LYS A 72 -0.59 12.31 -9.81
CA LYS A 72 -0.21 12.66 -11.20
C LYS A 72 -1.38 12.56 -12.18
N MET A 73 -2.52 12.02 -11.74
CA MET A 73 -3.72 11.89 -12.56
C MET A 73 -4.49 13.20 -12.63
N THR A 74 -5.11 13.47 -13.78
CA THR A 74 -6.16 14.48 -13.85
C THR A 74 -7.42 13.99 -13.13
N GLU A 75 -8.33 14.91 -12.82
CA GLU A 75 -9.63 14.55 -12.25
C GLU A 75 -10.38 13.55 -13.14
N ASP A 76 -10.43 13.79 -14.44
CA ASP A 76 -11.05 12.87 -15.41
C ASP A 76 -10.43 11.47 -15.38
N GLN A 77 -9.11 11.37 -15.26
CA GLN A 77 -8.41 10.07 -15.18
C GLN A 77 -8.72 9.33 -13.87
N LEU A 78 -8.86 10.07 -12.78
CA LEU A 78 -9.23 9.51 -11.49
C LEU A 78 -10.70 9.05 -11.49
N VAL A 79 -11.60 9.84 -12.10
CA VAL A 79 -13.00 9.47 -12.30
C VAL A 79 -13.11 8.23 -13.19
N GLU A 80 -12.37 8.16 -14.30
CA GLU A 80 -12.35 6.99 -15.17
C GLU A 80 -11.85 5.75 -14.43
N LEU A 81 -10.76 5.88 -13.65
CA LEU A 81 -10.22 4.81 -12.82
C LEU A 81 -11.24 4.26 -11.83
N LEU A 82 -12.07 5.14 -11.26
CA LEU A 82 -13.02 4.80 -10.20
C LEU A 82 -14.48 4.80 -10.69
N SER A 83 -14.68 4.74 -12.01
CA SER A 83 -16.01 4.81 -12.64
C SER A 83 -16.89 3.64 -12.21
N ASP A 84 -16.31 2.46 -12.04
CA ASP A 84 -16.99 1.27 -11.51
C ASP A 84 -17.47 1.43 -10.05
N CYS A 85 -16.94 2.42 -9.33
CA CYS A 85 -17.33 2.73 -7.94
C CYS A 85 -18.45 3.77 -7.84
N GLY A 86 -19.02 4.20 -8.97
CA GLY A 86 -20.11 5.18 -9.00
C GLY A 86 -19.66 6.59 -8.67
N LEU A 87 -18.39 6.92 -8.89
CA LEU A 87 -17.95 8.31 -9.04
C LEU A 87 -18.40 8.78 -10.43
N GLU A 88 -19.63 9.29 -10.51
CA GLU A 88 -20.14 9.97 -11.69
C GLU A 88 -20.00 11.49 -11.50
N HIS A 89 -19.68 12.21 -12.58
CA HIS A 89 -19.60 13.69 -12.63
C HIS A 89 -20.95 14.36 -12.31
#